data_AF-A0A1G9RWC0-F1
#
_entry.id   AF-A0A1G9RWC0-F1
#
_cell.length_a   1.000
_cell.length_b   1.000
_cell.length_c   1.000
_cell.angle_alpha   90.00
_cell.angle_beta   90.00
_cell.angle_gamma   90.00
#
_symmetry.space_group_name_H-M   'P 1'
#
loop_
_entity.id
_entity.type
_entity.pdbx_description
1 polymer ?
#
loop_
_entity_poly.entity_id
_entity_poly.type
_entity_poly.pdbx_seq_one_letter_code
_entity_poly.pdbx_strand_id
1 'polypeptide(L)'
;MRSVLIALALISAATPAAAELWPTASTGWRFAMTVPSGPGRQRYGYVDAEAHPPGGWIVTVTCGEESTTDGRVLSRYVGKGTSTRGASPGFGGQWDWRGGRLAGSFVITQSMKHPHELRLPGEFTAPECPRRGMGDLSTGD
;
A
#
# COMPACT_ATOMS: atom_id res chain seq x y z
N MET A 1 -8.21 17.64 -66.85
CA MET A 1 -8.70 18.24 -65.60
C MET A 1 -8.17 17.39 -64.46
N ARG A 2 -7.25 17.94 -63.64
CA ARG A 2 -6.57 17.24 -62.54
C ARG A 2 -7.39 17.43 -61.26
N SER A 3 -8.03 16.37 -60.77
CA SER A 3 -8.73 16.40 -59.48
C SER A 3 -7.79 15.93 -58.38
N VAL A 4 -7.39 16.86 -57.51
CA VAL A 4 -6.69 16.59 -56.26
C VAL A 4 -7.76 16.38 -55.19
N LEU A 5 -7.85 15.18 -54.62
CA LEU A 5 -8.66 14.92 -53.43
C LEU A 5 -7.73 14.92 -52.21
N ILE A 6 -7.97 15.89 -51.33
CA ILE A 6 -7.27 16.12 -50.07
C ILE A 6 -7.75 15.07 -49.07
N ALA A 7 -6.83 14.25 -48.55
CA ALA A 7 -7.10 13.33 -47.45
C ALA A 7 -7.14 14.11 -46.13
N LEU A 8 -8.31 14.14 -45.49
CA LEU A 8 -8.51 14.73 -44.17
C LEU A 8 -7.96 13.76 -43.11
N ALA A 9 -6.80 14.07 -42.54
CA ALA A 9 -6.25 13.31 -41.42
C ALA A 9 -7.00 13.68 -40.13
N LEU A 10 -7.82 12.75 -39.62
CA LEU A 10 -8.42 12.83 -38.29
C LEU A 10 -7.31 12.62 -37.26
N ILE A 11 -6.82 13.72 -36.67
CA ILE A 11 -5.94 13.68 -35.50
C ILE A 11 -6.84 13.37 -34.30
N SER A 12 -6.95 12.09 -33.93
CA SER A 12 -7.54 11.68 -32.66
C SER A 12 -6.66 12.20 -31.53
N ALA A 13 -7.09 13.28 -30.87
CA ALA A 13 -6.49 13.71 -29.61
C ALA A 13 -6.79 12.64 -28.55
N ALA A 14 -5.83 11.75 -28.29
CA ALA A 14 -5.89 10.89 -27.13
C ALA A 14 -5.80 11.79 -25.90
N THR A 15 -6.91 11.95 -25.17
CA THR A 15 -6.85 12.51 -23.82
C THR A 15 -5.94 11.60 -22.99
N PRO A 16 -4.89 12.12 -22.35
CA PRO A 16 -4.10 11.31 -21.43
C PRO A 16 -5.06 10.79 -20.37
N ALA A 17 -5.21 9.48 -20.27
CA ALA A 17 -5.93 8.86 -19.18
C ALA A 17 -5.32 9.39 -17.88
N ALA A 18 -6.14 9.92 -16.98
CA ALA A 18 -5.68 10.22 -15.63
C ALA A 18 -5.00 8.96 -15.11
N ALA A 19 -3.71 9.05 -14.77
CA ALA A 19 -2.95 7.89 -14.32
C ALA A 19 -3.65 7.34 -13.06
N GLU A 20 -4.31 6.20 -13.21
CA GLU A 20 -5.01 5.55 -12.11
C GLU A 20 -3.95 5.10 -11.09
N LEU A 21 -4.12 5.52 -9.83
CA LEU A 21 -3.20 5.12 -8.77
C LEU A 21 -3.38 3.63 -8.48
N TRP A 22 -2.33 2.86 -8.77
CA TRP A 22 -2.21 1.51 -8.25
C TRP A 22 -1.82 1.56 -6.76
N PRO A 23 -2.37 0.71 -5.87
CA PRO A 23 -3.29 -0.39 -6.13
C PRO A 23 -4.74 0.06 -6.34
N THR A 24 -5.47 -0.69 -7.15
CA THR A 24 -6.92 -0.53 -7.33
C THR A 24 -7.66 -1.59 -6.50
N ALA A 25 -8.95 -1.39 -6.26
CA ALA A 25 -9.75 -2.33 -5.45
C ALA A 25 -9.84 -3.76 -6.04
N SER A 26 -9.45 -3.95 -7.30
CA SER A 26 -9.39 -5.26 -7.96
C SER A 26 -8.02 -5.92 -7.91
N THR A 27 -6.98 -5.23 -7.42
CA THR A 27 -5.61 -5.76 -7.34
C THR A 27 -5.17 -6.00 -5.90
N GLY A 28 -4.57 -7.15 -5.62
CA GLY A 28 -3.86 -7.37 -4.35
C GLY A 28 -2.55 -6.57 -4.29
N TRP A 29 -2.06 -6.34 -3.08
CA TRP A 29 -0.81 -5.62 -2.83
C TRP A 29 -0.20 -6.02 -1.48
N ARG A 30 1.10 -5.73 -1.33
CA ARG A 30 1.85 -5.85 -0.08
C ARG A 30 2.56 -4.56 0.25
N PHE A 31 2.55 -4.19 1.52
CA PHE A 31 3.37 -3.09 2.03
C PHE A 31 4.27 -3.57 3.15
N ALA A 32 5.55 -3.19 3.10
CA ALA A 32 6.53 -3.57 4.11
C ALA A 32 7.31 -2.37 4.62
N MET A 33 7.27 -2.16 5.94
CA MET A 33 7.98 -1.08 6.61
C MET A 33 8.77 -1.62 7.80
N THR A 34 10.00 -1.14 7.95
CA THR A 34 10.83 -1.38 9.12
C THR A 34 11.35 -0.07 9.68
N VAL A 35 11.45 0.03 11.01
CA VAL A 35 12.02 1.19 11.70
C VAL A 35 12.88 0.76 12.89
N PRO A 36 13.95 1.48 13.24
CA PRO A 36 14.75 1.17 14.42
C PRO A 36 13.91 1.15 15.71
N SER A 37 14.17 0.20 16.60
CA SER A 37 13.46 0.06 17.89
C SER A 37 14.39 -0.14 19.10
N GLY A 38 15.67 0.17 18.91
CA GLY A 38 16.72 0.10 19.93
C GLY A 38 18.01 -0.49 19.34
N PRO A 39 19.09 -0.59 20.15
CA PRO A 39 20.33 -1.20 19.70
C PRO A 39 20.10 -2.64 19.22
N GLY A 40 20.48 -2.93 17.97
CA GLY A 40 20.38 -4.25 17.37
C GLY A 40 18.95 -4.74 17.07
N ARG A 41 17.94 -3.85 17.11
CA ARG A 41 16.53 -4.21 16.94
C ARG A 41 15.81 -3.27 16.00
N GLN A 42 14.90 -3.84 15.21
CA GLN A 42 13.97 -3.08 14.39
C GLN A 42 12.54 -3.61 14.54
N ARG A 43 11.58 -2.69 14.52
CA ARG A 43 10.17 -3.03 14.37
C ARG A 43 9.84 -3.19 12.90
N TYR A 44 9.05 -4.20 12.59
CA TYR A 44 8.51 -4.41 11.26
C TYR A 44 6.99 -4.32 11.27
N GLY A 45 6.43 -3.89 10.15
CA GLY A 45 5.00 -3.82 9.88
C GLY A 45 4.77 -4.19 8.44
N TYR A 46 4.03 -5.28 8.23
CA TYR A 46 3.65 -5.80 6.93
C TYR A 46 2.13 -5.77 6.79
N VAL A 47 1.67 -5.39 5.62
CA VAL A 47 0.26 -5.48 5.24
C VAL A 47 0.17 -6.29 3.96
N ASP A 48 -0.51 -7.43 4.04
CA ASP A 48 -0.91 -8.22 2.88
C ASP A 48 -2.37 -7.92 2.58
N ALA A 49 -2.68 -7.47 1.37
CA ALA A 49 -4.01 -7.06 0.97
C ALA A 49 -4.50 -7.89 -0.22
N GLU A 50 -5.65 -8.54 -0.04
CA GLU A 50 -6.36 -9.31 -1.05
C GLU A 50 -7.57 -8.53 -1.54
N ALA A 51 -7.77 -8.46 -2.86
CA ALA A 51 -8.91 -7.76 -3.45
C ALA A 51 -10.23 -8.35 -2.95
N HIS A 52 -11.16 -7.48 -2.55
CA HIS A 52 -12.48 -7.88 -2.03
C HIS A 52 -13.61 -7.06 -2.68
N PRO A 53 -14.08 -7.46 -3.87
CA PRO A 53 -15.17 -6.78 -4.56
C PRO A 53 -16.49 -6.83 -3.77
N PRO A 54 -17.34 -5.78 -3.84
CA PRO A 54 -17.22 -4.63 -4.74
C PRO A 54 -16.41 -3.45 -4.19
N GLY A 55 -15.73 -3.56 -3.04
CA GLY A 55 -15.09 -2.39 -2.43
C GLY A 55 -14.00 -2.71 -1.43
N GLY A 56 -12.76 -2.54 -1.87
CA GLY A 56 -11.57 -2.53 -1.01
C GLY A 56 -10.86 -3.88 -0.94
N TRP A 57 -10.19 -4.09 0.19
CA TRP A 57 -9.33 -5.24 0.44
C TRP A 57 -9.62 -5.86 1.79
N ILE A 58 -9.52 -7.18 1.87
CA ILE A 58 -9.26 -7.86 3.13
C ILE A 58 -7.76 -7.80 3.38
N VAL A 59 -7.37 -7.40 4.58
CA VAL A 59 -5.95 -7.26 4.94
C VAL A 59 -5.55 -8.21 6.06
N THR A 60 -4.35 -8.75 5.94
CA THR A 60 -3.61 -9.35 7.05
C THR A 60 -2.49 -8.41 7.44
N VAL A 61 -2.49 -7.96 8.70
CA VAL A 61 -1.45 -7.08 9.23
C VAL A 61 -0.54 -7.89 10.14
N THR A 62 0.75 -7.88 9.85
CA THR A 62 1.78 -8.55 10.65
C THR A 62 2.76 -7.52 11.20
N CYS A 63 2.80 -7.37 12.51
CA CYS A 63 3.72 -6.46 13.19
C CYS A 63 4.60 -7.22 14.18
N GLY A 64 5.71 -6.61 14.58
CA GLY A 64 6.58 -7.20 15.57
C GLY A 64 7.94 -6.52 15.62
N GLU A 65 8.87 -7.24 16.23
CA GLU A 65 10.26 -6.81 16.37
C GLU A 65 11.18 -7.95 15.95
N GLU A 66 12.28 -7.60 15.30
CA GLU A 66 13.32 -8.53 14.89
C GLU A 66 14.71 -7.99 15.25
N SER A 67 15.64 -8.92 15.41
CA SER A 67 17.05 -8.63 15.60
C SER A 67 17.68 -8.24 14.27
N THR A 68 18.37 -7.11 14.23
CA THR A 68 19.10 -6.65 13.03
C THR A 68 20.44 -7.37 12.85
N THR A 69 20.86 -8.18 13.82
CA THR A 69 22.13 -8.92 13.78
C THR A 69 22.00 -10.26 13.06
N ASP A 70 20.90 -10.98 13.29
CA ASP A 70 20.70 -12.36 12.84
C ASP A 70 19.32 -12.57 12.16
N GLY A 71 18.50 -11.52 12.04
CA GLY A 71 17.16 -11.59 11.45
C GLY A 71 16.14 -12.35 12.31
N ARG A 72 16.47 -12.69 13.56
CA ARG A 72 15.57 -13.46 14.42
C ARG A 72 14.36 -12.63 14.83
N VAL A 73 13.17 -13.14 14.59
CA VAL A 73 11.91 -12.56 15.07
C VAL A 73 11.85 -12.67 16.60
N LEU A 74 11.77 -11.52 17.27
CA LEU A 74 11.71 -11.40 18.73
C LEU A 74 10.26 -11.37 19.23
N SER A 75 9.35 -10.79 18.45
CA SER A 75 7.91 -10.81 18.72
C SER A 75 7.14 -10.76 17.41
N ARG A 76 5.94 -11.35 17.38
CA ARG A 76 5.09 -11.37 16.20
C ARG A 76 3.62 -11.28 16.59
N TYR A 77 2.93 -10.34 15.97
CA TYR A 77 1.50 -10.07 16.13
C TYR A 77 0.86 -10.10 14.75
N VAL A 78 -0.24 -10.85 14.63
CA VAL A 78 -0.96 -10.99 13.36
C VAL A 78 -2.42 -10.65 13.61
N GLY A 79 -2.97 -9.81 12.76
CA GLY A 79 -4.36 -9.39 12.79
C GLY A 79 -4.98 -9.40 11.40
N LYS A 80 -6.31 -9.33 11.37
CA LYS A 80 -7.10 -9.27 10.13
C LYS A 80 -8.00 -8.06 10.16
N GLY A 81 -8.25 -7.50 8.99
CA GLY A 81 -8.98 -6.26 8.86
C GLY A 81 -9.49 -6.01 7.46
N THR A 82 -9.88 -4.76 7.24
CA THR A 82 -10.28 -4.26 5.92
C THR A 82 -9.53 -2.98 5.59
N SER A 83 -9.37 -2.72 4.31
CA SER A 83 -8.74 -1.52 3.79
C SER A 83 -9.49 -1.00 2.57
N THR A 84 -9.45 0.32 2.38
CA THR A 84 -10.01 0.98 1.20
C THR A 84 -9.09 2.11 0.75
N ARG A 85 -9.31 2.57 -0.48
CA ARG A 85 -8.74 3.82 -0.97
C ARG A 85 -9.62 4.98 -0.51
N GLY A 86 -9.00 5.98 0.12
CA GLY A 86 -9.70 7.20 0.53
C GLY A 86 -9.82 8.21 -0.61
N ALA A 87 -10.41 9.38 -0.33
CA ALA A 87 -10.46 10.51 -1.27
C ALA A 87 -9.10 11.23 -1.46
N SER A 88 -8.14 10.96 -0.58
CA SER A 88 -6.73 11.37 -0.67
C SER A 88 -5.94 10.33 -1.48
N PRO A 89 -4.76 10.64 -2.07
CA PRO A 89 -3.93 9.64 -2.74
C PRO A 89 -3.38 8.54 -1.81
N GLY A 90 -3.86 8.43 -0.57
CA GLY A 90 -3.58 7.32 0.32
C GLY A 90 -4.62 6.21 0.29
N PHE A 91 -4.20 5.05 0.77
CA PHE A 91 -5.06 3.91 1.10
C PHE A 91 -4.70 3.42 2.49
N GLY A 92 -5.67 2.89 3.19
CA GLY A 92 -5.54 2.61 4.61
C GLY A 92 -6.66 1.71 5.10
N GLY A 93 -6.55 1.28 6.34
CA GLY A 93 -7.46 0.30 6.88
C GLY A 93 -7.41 0.21 8.38
N GLN A 94 -8.29 -0.63 8.91
CA GLN A 94 -8.35 -0.99 10.31
C GLN A 94 -8.27 -2.50 10.43
N TRP A 95 -7.70 -2.98 11.53
CA TRP A 95 -7.62 -4.40 11.81
C TRP A 95 -7.81 -4.68 13.30
N ASP A 96 -8.12 -5.93 13.59
CA ASP A 96 -8.16 -6.49 14.92
C ASP A 96 -7.09 -7.57 15.07
N TRP A 97 -6.53 -7.68 16.27
CA TRP A 97 -5.64 -8.78 16.60
C TRP A 97 -6.43 -10.09 16.68
N ARG A 98 -5.75 -11.23 16.51
CA ARG A 98 -6.36 -12.53 16.79
C ARG A 98 -7.04 -12.54 18.16
N GLY A 99 -8.28 -13.02 18.21
CA GLY A 99 -9.10 -13.00 19.44
C GLY A 99 -10.01 -11.79 19.58
N GLY A 100 -10.11 -10.92 18.57
CA GLY A 100 -11.10 -9.82 18.54
C GLY A 100 -10.70 -8.60 19.38
N ARG A 101 -9.44 -8.54 19.83
CA ARG A 101 -8.90 -7.33 20.48
C ARG A 101 -8.66 -6.27 19.42
N LEU A 102 -9.32 -5.11 19.58
CA LEU A 102 -9.07 -3.94 18.73
C LEU A 102 -7.57 -3.66 18.65
N ALA A 103 -7.03 -3.61 17.43
CA ALA A 103 -5.61 -3.41 17.22
C ALA A 103 -5.30 -1.96 16.87
N GLY A 104 -5.75 -1.51 15.69
CA GLY A 104 -5.39 -0.20 15.19
C GLY A 104 -5.77 0.02 13.74
N SER A 105 -5.10 0.99 13.15
CA SER A 105 -5.27 1.47 11.79
C SER A 105 -3.93 1.79 11.16
N PHE A 106 -3.90 1.76 9.83
CA PHE A 106 -2.74 2.15 9.05
C PHE A 106 -3.15 3.05 7.89
N VAL A 107 -2.20 3.84 7.42
CA VAL A 107 -2.32 4.63 6.19
C VAL A 107 -1.00 4.58 5.43
N ILE A 108 -1.10 4.41 4.12
CA ILE A 108 0.01 4.46 3.16
C ILE A 108 -0.33 5.57 2.18
N THR A 109 0.55 6.54 2.01
CA THR A 109 0.26 7.75 1.23
C THR A 109 1.05 7.77 -0.08
N GLN A 110 0.36 7.88 -1.21
CA GLN A 110 0.99 8.06 -2.52
C GLN A 110 1.07 9.52 -2.92
N SER A 111 1.95 9.81 -3.87
CA SER A 111 2.07 11.13 -4.49
C SER A 111 1.33 11.17 -5.83
N MET A 112 0.40 12.12 -5.99
CA MET A 112 -0.19 12.39 -7.31
C MET A 112 0.83 12.94 -8.31
N LYS A 113 1.93 13.54 -7.84
CA LYS A 113 3.01 14.06 -8.70
C LYS A 113 3.95 12.95 -9.17
N HIS A 114 4.09 11.90 -8.37
CA HIS A 114 4.98 10.78 -8.62
C HIS A 114 4.23 9.45 -8.38
N PRO A 115 3.21 9.14 -9.20
CA PRO A 115 2.29 8.01 -8.96
C PRO A 115 2.94 6.63 -9.10
N HIS A 116 4.16 6.58 -9.65
CA HIS A 116 4.96 5.37 -9.85
C HIS A 116 5.92 5.07 -8.68
N GLU A 117 5.99 5.95 -7.67
CA GLU A 117 6.80 5.68 -6.49
C GLU A 117 6.23 4.49 -5.70
N LEU A 118 7.08 3.51 -5.43
CA LEU A 118 6.75 2.33 -4.63
C LEU A 118 7.33 2.39 -3.22
N ARG A 119 8.29 3.30 -2.98
CA ARG A 119 8.78 3.64 -1.65
C ARG A 119 7.89 4.73 -1.06
N LEU A 120 6.96 4.36 -0.20
CA LEU A 120 5.89 5.23 0.26
C LEU A 120 5.95 5.51 1.77
N PRO A 121 5.55 6.71 2.22
CA PRO A 121 5.31 6.97 3.64
C PRO A 121 4.14 6.12 4.15
N GLY A 122 4.37 5.46 5.28
CA GLY A 122 3.38 4.64 5.99
C GLY A 122 3.31 4.99 7.47
N GLU A 123 2.12 4.85 8.04
CA GLU A 123 1.86 5.06 9.47
C GLU A 123 0.97 3.94 10.02
N PHE A 124 1.27 3.49 11.24
CA PHE A 124 0.49 2.50 11.99
C PHE A 124 0.19 3.05 13.38
N THR A 125 -1.02 2.81 13.88
CA THR A 125 -1.43 3.31 15.21
C THR A 125 -1.18 2.31 16.33
N ALA A 126 -1.08 1.02 16.04
CA ALA A 126 -0.85 0.01 17.06
C ALA A 126 0.59 0.04 17.61
N PRO A 127 0.79 -0.10 18.93
CA PRO A 127 2.12 0.02 19.55
C PRO A 127 3.06 -1.12 19.18
N GLU A 128 2.56 -2.27 18.73
CA GLU A 128 3.35 -3.40 18.24
C GLU A 128 3.95 -3.15 16.84
N CYS A 129 3.51 -2.13 16.13
CA CYS A 129 3.93 -1.81 14.76
C CYS A 129 4.99 -0.67 14.70
N PRO A 130 5.66 -0.50 13.55
CA PRO A 130 6.44 0.70 13.26
C PRO A 130 5.50 1.91 13.13
N ARG A 131 5.63 2.91 14.03
CA ARG A 131 4.67 4.03 14.12
C ARG A 131 4.56 4.85 12.82
N ARG A 132 5.70 5.22 12.24
CA ARG A 132 5.80 6.02 11.01
C ARG A 132 7.15 5.76 10.34
N GLY A 133 7.18 5.69 9.03
CA GLY A 133 8.41 5.55 8.26
C GLY A 133 8.14 5.49 6.76
N MET A 134 9.18 5.14 6.01
CA MET A 134 9.04 4.78 4.60
C MET A 134 8.98 3.25 4.49
N GLY A 135 8.11 2.73 3.65
CA GLY A 135 8.00 1.31 3.34
C GLY A 135 7.90 1.06 1.84
N ASP A 136 8.03 -0.19 1.45
CA ASP A 136 7.99 -0.64 0.06
C ASP A 136 6.62 -1.24 -0.24
N LEU A 137 6.02 -0.79 -1.34
CA LEU A 137 4.76 -1.28 -1.88
C LEU A 137 5.05 -2.19 -3.08
N SER A 138 4.44 -3.38 -3.12
CA SER A 138 4.61 -4.34 -4.21
C SER A 138 3.36 -5.17 -4.47
N THR A 139 3.35 -5.91 -5.56
CA THR A 139 2.30 -6.88 -5.94
C THR A 139 2.35 -8.16 -5.10
N GLY A 140 3.51 -8.47 -4.50
CA GLY A 140 3.70 -9.65 -3.65
C GLY A 140 3.90 -10.96 -4.41
N ASP A 141 4.13 -10.90 -5.71
CA ASP A 141 4.66 -11.99 -6.55
C ASP A 141 6.17 -12.21 -6.37
#